data_AF-A0A2V8ZWI3-F1
#
_entry.id   AF-A0A2V8ZWI3-F1
#
_cell.length_a   1.000
_cell.length_b   1.000
_cell.length_c   1.000
_cell.angle_alpha   90.00
_cell.angle_beta   90.00
_cell.angle_gamma   90.00
#
_symmetry.space_group_name_H-M   'P 1'
#
loop_
_entity.id
_entity.type
_entity.pdbx_description
1 polymer ?
#
loop_
_entity_poly.entity_id
_entity_poly.type
_entity_poly.pdbx_seq_one_letter_code
_entity_poly.pdbx_strand_id
1 'polypeptide(L)'
;MKRRIAGLGSLGHPRILALSSWEGAFIAREAKGIRTSAWAWYKDNSAEELYGARLVNSAIRVKDPCVRFHGHWLVRRLAPDCSRIELSSLPKERDESRLLYDMGWETANMHFGSPKAVAKVKHDLSSRRGWKEAARTKAS
;
A
#
# COMPACT_ATOMS: atom_id res chain seq x y z
N MET A 1 -18.74 22.41 -9.86
CA MET A 1 -18.07 21.14 -9.50
C MET A 1 -18.50 20.73 -8.08
N LYS A 2 -19.31 19.68 -7.91
CA LYS A 2 -19.88 19.30 -6.61
C LYS A 2 -18.83 18.52 -5.81
N ARG A 3 -18.21 19.15 -4.80
CA ARG A 3 -17.18 18.52 -3.94
C ARG A 3 -17.84 17.66 -2.88
N ARG A 4 -17.97 16.35 -3.10
CA ARG A 4 -18.36 15.41 -2.04
C ARG A 4 -17.15 15.13 -1.15
N ILE A 5 -17.21 15.58 0.11
CA ILE A 5 -16.25 15.20 1.14
C ILE A 5 -16.84 13.97 1.84
N ALA A 6 -16.35 12.78 1.49
CA ALA A 6 -16.68 11.57 2.26
C ALA A 6 -15.87 11.61 3.56
N GLY A 7 -16.55 11.88 4.67
CA GLY A 7 -15.96 11.93 6.01
C GLY A 7 -15.60 10.54 6.56
N LEU A 8 -14.69 10.54 7.55
CA LEU A 8 -14.31 9.44 8.46
C LEU A 8 -13.35 8.33 7.97
N GLY A 9 -12.71 8.44 6.81
CA GLY A 9 -11.76 7.41 6.34
C GLY A 9 -10.36 7.88 5.92
N SER A 10 -10.07 9.18 6.00
CA SER A 10 -8.83 9.73 5.41
C SER A 10 -7.76 10.17 6.40
N LEU A 11 -8.00 10.13 7.72
CA LEU A 11 -7.06 10.63 8.74
C LEU A 11 -6.52 12.03 8.35
N GLY A 12 -7.37 12.92 7.84
CA GLY A 12 -6.98 14.27 7.41
C GLY A 12 -6.34 14.39 6.02
N HIS A 13 -6.16 13.30 5.28
CA HIS A 13 -5.57 13.36 3.94
C HIS A 13 -6.60 13.76 2.88
N PRO A 14 -6.32 14.77 2.04
CA PRO A 14 -7.26 15.18 0.99
C PRO A 14 -7.40 14.07 -0.05
N ARG A 15 -8.60 13.92 -0.60
CA ARG A 15 -8.89 13.03 -1.73
C ARG A 15 -9.68 13.79 -2.79
N ILE A 16 -9.27 13.67 -4.03
CA ILE A 16 -9.91 14.30 -5.18
C ILE A 16 -10.33 13.19 -6.13
N LEU A 17 -11.59 13.25 -6.58
CA LEU A 17 -12.15 12.33 -7.57
C LEU A 17 -12.20 13.04 -8.93
N ALA A 18 -11.64 12.40 -9.95
CA ALA A 18 -11.81 12.80 -11.33
C ALA A 18 -12.68 11.76 -12.05
N LEU A 19 -13.71 12.23 -12.74
CA LEU A 19 -14.60 11.44 -13.60
C LEU A 19 -14.47 11.98 -15.03
N SER A 20 -14.41 11.08 -15.99
CA SER A 20 -14.32 11.42 -17.41
C SER A 20 -14.94 10.31 -18.26
N SER A 21 -15.13 10.57 -19.54
CA SER A 21 -15.45 9.56 -20.55
C SER A 21 -14.35 9.52 -21.60
N TRP A 22 -14.01 8.32 -22.07
CA TRP A 22 -13.02 8.08 -23.11
C TRP A 22 -13.46 6.90 -23.96
N GLU A 23 -13.51 7.06 -25.28
CA GLU A 23 -13.94 6.02 -26.25
C GLU A 23 -15.26 5.34 -25.84
N GLY A 24 -16.24 6.13 -25.37
CA GLY A 24 -17.55 5.62 -24.94
C GLY A 24 -17.58 4.96 -23.56
N ALA A 25 -16.47 4.85 -22.84
CA ALA A 25 -16.39 4.28 -21.50
C ALA A 25 -16.20 5.36 -20.41
N PHE A 26 -16.79 5.15 -19.23
CA PHE A 26 -16.53 6.01 -18.07
C PHE A 26 -15.23 5.63 -17.37
N ILE A 27 -14.42 6.63 -17.06
CA ILE A 27 -13.17 6.48 -16.32
C ILE A 27 -13.27 7.27 -15.02
N ALA A 28 -12.89 6.61 -13.91
CA ALA A 28 -12.78 7.24 -12.60
C ALA A 28 -11.36 7.10 -12.03
N ARG A 29 -10.84 8.20 -11.47
CA ARG A 29 -9.53 8.25 -10.81
C ARG A 29 -9.63 8.92 -9.45
N GLU A 30 -8.98 8.36 -8.45
CA GLU A 30 -8.78 9.01 -7.14
C GLU A 30 -7.35 9.51 -7.04
N ALA A 31 -7.18 10.78 -6.68
CA ALA A 31 -5.92 11.33 -6.18
C ALA A 31 -6.00 11.44 -4.66
N LYS A 32 -5.20 10.64 -3.94
CA LYS A 32 -5.08 10.68 -2.49
C LYS A 32 -3.80 11.41 -2.09
N GLY A 33 -3.93 12.42 -1.25
CA GLY A 33 -2.79 13.08 -0.61
C GLY A 33 -2.03 12.08 0.26
N ILE A 34 -0.70 12.05 0.11
CA ILE A 34 0.21 11.22 0.91
C ILE A 34 1.15 12.13 1.71
N ARG A 35 1.70 11.57 2.78
CA ARG A 35 2.61 12.25 3.71
C ARG A 35 3.82 11.37 3.95
N THR A 36 4.84 11.98 4.53
CA THR A 36 6.04 11.28 4.99
C THR A 36 5.67 10.20 6.00
N SER A 37 6.50 9.16 6.08
CA SER A 37 6.28 8.06 7.01
C SER A 37 6.35 8.57 8.46
N ALA A 38 5.49 8.06 9.34
CA ALA A 38 5.59 8.30 10.78
C ALA A 38 6.95 7.88 11.36
N TRP A 39 7.68 6.98 10.69
CA TRP A 39 9.04 6.61 11.06
C TRP A 39 10.04 7.78 10.89
N ALA A 40 9.87 8.61 9.86
CA ALA A 40 10.69 9.81 9.67
C ALA A 40 10.45 10.82 10.79
N TRP A 41 9.18 11.03 11.16
CA TRP A 41 8.81 11.83 12.33
C TRP A 41 9.43 11.29 13.63
N TYR A 42 9.32 9.98 13.89
CA TYR A 42 9.90 9.37 15.09
C TYR A 42 11.43 9.52 15.16
N LYS A 43 12.11 9.60 14.02
CA LYS A 43 13.56 9.77 13.92
C LYS A 43 14.01 11.24 13.89
N ASP A 44 13.10 12.18 14.10
CA ASP A 44 13.34 13.63 13.92
C ASP A 44 13.99 13.94 12.57
N ASN A 45 13.65 13.13 11.56
CA ASN A 45 14.15 13.30 10.22
C ASN A 45 13.16 14.21 9.49
N SER A 46 13.59 15.44 9.22
CA SER A 46 12.82 16.45 8.49
C SER A 46 12.64 16.11 7.00
N ALA A 47 13.10 14.94 6.54
CA ALA A 47 12.96 14.51 5.16
C ALA A 47 11.49 14.55 4.72
N GLU A 48 11.17 15.53 3.86
CA GLU A 48 9.95 15.56 3.04
C GLU A 48 9.89 14.42 2.02
N GLU A 49 10.98 13.64 1.92
CA GLU A 49 11.14 12.59 0.93
C GLU A 49 10.08 11.50 1.08
N LEU A 50 9.33 11.30 0.00
CA LEU A 50 8.33 10.25 -0.11
C LEU A 50 8.95 9.01 -0.78
N TYR A 51 9.09 7.94 -0.01
CA TYR A 51 9.64 6.68 -0.51
C TYR A 51 8.65 5.85 -1.35
N GLY A 52 7.36 6.18 -1.34
CA GLY A 52 6.32 5.38 -2.00
C GLY A 52 6.56 5.14 -3.49
N ALA A 53 6.92 6.20 -4.23
CA ALA A 53 7.22 6.08 -5.66
C ALA A 53 8.45 5.21 -5.92
N ARG A 54 9.51 5.36 -5.12
CA ARG A 54 10.73 4.54 -5.22
C ARG A 54 10.42 3.08 -4.94
N LEU A 55 9.70 2.81 -3.86
CA LEU A 55 9.34 1.47 -3.39
C LEU A 55 8.48 0.72 -4.41
N VAL A 56 7.46 1.37 -4.99
CA VAL A 56 6.63 0.75 -6.05
C VAL A 56 7.42 0.52 -7.33
N ASN A 57 8.38 1.40 -7.66
CA ASN A 57 9.15 1.27 -8.90
C ASN A 57 10.28 0.26 -8.84
N SER A 58 10.83 -0.03 -7.66
CA SER A 58 11.92 -1.00 -7.49
C SER A 58 11.44 -2.38 -7.03
N ALA A 59 10.18 -2.52 -6.61
CA ALA A 59 9.60 -3.79 -6.17
C ALA A 59 9.71 -4.90 -7.23
N ILE A 60 9.94 -6.14 -6.78
CA ILE A 60 10.00 -7.33 -7.63
C ILE A 60 8.60 -7.89 -7.82
N ARG A 61 7.79 -7.24 -8.66
CA ARG A 61 6.39 -7.60 -8.96
C ARG A 61 5.96 -7.02 -10.31
N VAL A 62 4.81 -7.46 -10.80
CA VAL A 62 4.12 -6.77 -11.90
C VAL A 62 3.65 -5.41 -11.40
N LYS A 63 4.06 -4.34 -12.08
CA LYS A 63 3.63 -2.97 -11.75
C LYS A 63 2.17 -2.78 -12.11
N ASP A 64 1.40 -2.16 -11.21
CA ASP A 64 0.06 -1.69 -11.57
C ASP A 64 0.20 -0.51 -12.55
N PRO A 65 -0.25 -0.66 -13.81
CA PRO A 65 -0.07 0.37 -14.83
C PRO A 65 -0.87 1.65 -14.53
N CYS A 66 -1.84 1.57 -13.62
CA CYS A 66 -2.78 2.63 -13.28
C CYS A 66 -2.51 3.31 -11.95
N VAL A 67 -1.47 2.90 -11.24
CA VAL A 67 -0.94 3.63 -10.09
C VAL A 67 0.14 4.60 -10.56
N ARG A 68 0.01 5.86 -10.14
CA ARG A 68 0.96 6.94 -10.42
C ARG A 68 1.20 7.76 -9.16
N PHE A 69 2.43 8.20 -8.97
CA PHE A 69 2.79 9.16 -7.94
C PHE A 69 3.08 10.51 -8.61
N HIS A 70 2.59 11.59 -8.03
CA HIS A 70 2.82 12.97 -8.47
C HIS A 70 3.02 13.87 -7.26
N GLY A 71 4.27 14.19 -6.94
CA GLY A 71 4.62 14.86 -5.69
C GLY A 71 4.00 14.13 -4.48
N HIS A 72 3.18 14.84 -3.72
CA HIS A 72 2.46 14.30 -2.55
C HIS A 72 1.10 13.68 -2.89
N TRP A 73 0.89 13.21 -4.11
CA TRP A 73 -0.35 12.58 -4.54
C TRP A 73 -0.11 11.16 -5.07
N LEU A 74 -0.91 10.23 -4.56
CA LEU A 74 -1.10 8.90 -5.12
C LEU A 74 -2.35 8.93 -5.99
N VAL A 75 -2.18 8.75 -7.30
CA VAL A 75 -3.27 8.65 -8.26
C VAL A 75 -3.50 7.18 -8.60
N ARG A 76 -4.76 6.73 -8.52
CA ARG A 76 -5.16 5.35 -8.82
C ARG A 76 -6.48 5.29 -9.57
N ARG A 77 -6.72 4.16 -10.24
CA ARG A 77 -8.02 3.83 -10.83
C ARG A 77 -9.05 3.60 -9.72
N LEU A 78 -10.28 4.05 -9.95
CA LEU A 78 -11.45 3.52 -9.26
C LEU A 78 -12.20 2.66 -10.26
N ALA A 79 -12.36 1.39 -9.93
CA ALA A 79 -13.06 0.40 -10.73
C ALA A 79 -13.67 -0.65 -9.79
N PRO A 80 -14.72 -1.38 -10.20
CA PRO A 80 -15.40 -2.35 -9.33
C PRO A 80 -14.48 -3.45 -8.80
N ASP A 81 -13.48 -3.85 -9.59
CA ASP A 81 -12.43 -4.81 -9.29
C ASP A 81 -11.29 -4.23 -8.42
N CYS A 82 -11.20 -2.90 -8.31
CA CYS A 82 -10.21 -2.19 -7.49
C CYS A 82 -10.78 -1.85 -6.11
N SER A 83 -11.31 -2.84 -5.40
CA SER A 83 -11.97 -2.68 -4.11
C SER A 83 -11.20 -3.35 -2.96
N ARG A 84 -11.61 -3.05 -1.73
CA ARG A 84 -11.07 -3.71 -0.54
C ARG A 84 -11.52 -5.17 -0.54
N ILE A 85 -10.61 -6.08 -0.20
CA ILE A 85 -10.98 -7.46 0.09
C ILE A 85 -11.64 -7.48 1.46
N GLU A 86 -12.97 -7.68 1.48
CA GLU A 86 -13.73 -7.87 2.71
C GLU A 86 -13.67 -9.34 3.12
N LEU A 87 -13.22 -9.65 4.34
CA LEU A 87 -13.08 -11.03 4.82
C LEU A 87 -14.42 -11.79 4.77
N SER A 88 -15.53 -11.11 5.06
CA SER A 88 -16.88 -11.67 4.97
C SER A 88 -17.32 -12.04 3.55
N SER A 89 -16.65 -11.53 2.51
CA SER A 89 -16.91 -11.88 1.11
C SER A 89 -16.12 -13.10 0.64
N LEU A 90 -15.21 -13.62 1.48
CA LEU A 90 -14.52 -14.87 1.22
C LEU A 90 -15.49 -16.04 1.51
N PRO A 91 -15.56 -17.07 0.63
CA PRO A 91 -16.27 -18.32 0.92
C PRO A 91 -15.81 -18.92 2.26
N LYS A 92 -16.71 -19.60 2.98
CA LYS A 92 -16.43 -20.17 4.31
C LYS A 92 -15.24 -21.14 4.36
N GLU A 93 -14.87 -21.73 3.23
CA GLU A 93 -13.71 -22.63 3.08
C GLU A 93 -12.45 -21.90 2.54
N ARG A 94 -12.52 -20.59 2.27
CA ARG A 94 -11.36 -19.80 1.84
C ARG A 94 -10.55 -19.32 3.03
N ASP A 95 -9.48 -20.06 3.23
CA ASP A 95 -8.34 -19.87 4.10
C ASP A 95 -7.89 -18.40 4.17
N GLU A 96 -8.36 -17.65 5.17
CA GLU A 96 -7.85 -16.31 5.50
C GLU A 96 -6.33 -16.34 5.65
N SER A 97 -5.78 -17.46 6.13
CA SER A 97 -4.34 -17.70 6.20
C SER A 97 -3.68 -17.65 4.84
N ARG A 98 -4.33 -18.14 3.78
CA ARG A 98 -3.82 -18.04 2.40
C ARG A 98 -3.83 -16.60 1.91
N LEU A 99 -4.88 -15.83 2.17
CA LEU A 99 -4.90 -14.41 1.83
C LEU A 99 -3.77 -13.66 2.56
N LEU A 100 -3.61 -13.91 3.87
CA LEU A 100 -2.54 -13.31 4.68
C LEU A 100 -1.16 -13.74 4.19
N TYR A 101 -0.99 -15.00 3.79
CA TYR A 101 0.23 -15.50 3.19
C TYR A 101 0.56 -14.77 1.89
N ASP A 102 -0.41 -14.65 0.98
CA ASP A 102 -0.23 -13.96 -0.31
C ASP A 102 0.06 -12.45 -0.11
N MET A 103 -0.61 -11.81 0.86
CA MET A 103 -0.31 -10.43 1.26
C MET A 103 1.10 -10.28 1.84
N GLY A 104 1.55 -11.24 2.65
CA GLY A 104 2.89 -11.26 3.22
C GLY A 104 3.96 -11.47 2.14
N TRP A 105 3.71 -12.37 1.19
CA TRP A 105 4.56 -12.61 0.04
C TRP A 105 4.71 -11.34 -0.80
N GLU A 106 3.60 -10.67 -1.09
CA GLU A 106 3.59 -9.43 -1.85
C GLU A 106 4.32 -8.30 -1.11
N THR A 107 4.16 -8.23 0.22
CA THR A 107 4.92 -7.28 1.05
C THR A 107 6.43 -7.56 0.98
N ALA A 108 6.84 -8.83 1.00
CA ALA A 108 8.24 -9.21 0.85
C ALA A 108 8.82 -8.79 -0.52
N ASN A 109 8.06 -8.91 -1.61
CA ASN A 109 8.45 -8.45 -2.95
C ASN A 109 8.75 -6.94 -2.99
N MET A 110 8.01 -6.13 -2.22
CA MET A 110 8.30 -4.70 -2.08
C MET A 110 9.66 -4.47 -1.43
N HIS A 111 10.02 -5.26 -0.42
CA HIS A 111 11.30 -5.15 0.30
C HIS A 111 12.48 -5.69 -0.51
N PHE A 112 12.29 -6.74 -1.32
CA PHE A 112 13.35 -7.23 -2.21
C PHE A 112 13.76 -6.22 -3.29
N GLY A 113 12.92 -5.23 -3.57
CA GLY A 113 13.26 -4.07 -4.39
C GLY A 113 14.36 -3.17 -3.82
N SER A 114 14.96 -3.52 -2.67
CA SER A 114 16.13 -2.86 -2.08
C SER A 114 17.26 -3.87 -1.79
N PRO A 115 17.96 -4.42 -2.81
CA PRO A 115 18.91 -5.52 -2.64
C PRO A 115 20.01 -5.24 -1.60
N LYS A 116 20.50 -4.00 -1.54
CA LYS A 116 21.53 -3.55 -0.58
C LYS A 116 21.08 -3.65 0.88
N ALA A 117 19.77 -3.61 1.15
CA ALA A 117 19.21 -3.70 2.49
C ALA A 117 18.94 -5.16 2.92
N VAL A 118 18.82 -6.10 1.98
CA VAL A 118 18.42 -7.49 2.25
C VAL A 118 19.35 -8.19 3.24
N ALA A 119 20.66 -8.06 3.08
CA ALA A 119 21.63 -8.67 3.99
C ALA A 119 21.51 -8.14 5.42
N LYS A 120 21.33 -6.82 5.58
CA LYS A 120 21.14 -6.18 6.89
C LYS A 120 19.84 -6.62 7.55
N VAL A 121 18.75 -6.69 6.80
CA VAL A 121 17.46 -7.17 7.29
C VAL A 121 17.54 -8.63 7.72
N LYS A 122 18.15 -9.51 6.91
CA LYS A 122 18.35 -10.93 7.29
C LYS A 122 19.18 -11.07 8.57
N HIS A 123 20.24 -10.29 8.71
CA HIS A 123 21.07 -10.30 9.90
C HIS A 123 20.30 -9.83 11.15
N ASP A 124 19.56 -8.72 11.06
CA ASP A 124 18.69 -8.23 12.15
C ASP A 124 17.60 -9.25 12.53
N LEU A 125 16.99 -9.91 11.55
CA LEU A 125 16.00 -10.96 11.82
C LEU A 125 16.63 -12.20 12.46
N SER A 126 17.90 -12.51 12.17
CA SER A 126 18.60 -13.65 12.78
C SER A 126 19.00 -13.42 14.23
N SER A 127 19.22 -12.17 14.64
CA SER A 127 19.63 -11.81 16.00
C SER A 127 18.46 -11.66 16.97
N ARG A 128 17.23 -11.48 16.46
CA ARG A 128 16.02 -11.40 17.28
C ARG A 128 15.57 -12.80 17.73
N ARG A 129 15.40 -13.00 19.03
CA ARG A 129 14.72 -14.21 19.58
C ARG A 129 13.21 -13.99 19.63
N GLY A 130 12.43 -15.03 19.32
CA GLY A 130 10.96 -15.05 19.49
C GLY A 130 10.13 -14.19 18.52
N TRP A 131 10.74 -13.51 17.55
CA TRP A 131 10.01 -12.65 16.63
C TRP A 131 9.05 -13.43 15.70
N LYS A 132 9.39 -14.69 15.39
CA LYS A 132 8.55 -15.56 14.56
C LYS A 132 7.28 -15.98 15.29
N GLU A 133 7.37 -16.29 16.59
CA GLU A 133 6.19 -16.58 17.41
C GLU A 133 5.34 -15.32 17.60
N ALA A 134 5.96 -14.17 17.92
CA ALA A 134 5.24 -12.90 18.11
C ALA A 134 4.52 -12.41 16.83
N ALA A 135 5.08 -12.69 15.65
CA ALA A 135 4.42 -12.39 14.37
C ALA A 135 3.22 -13.31 14.11
N ARG A 136 3.29 -14.58 14.54
CA ARG A 136 2.24 -15.58 14.36
C ARG A 136 1.05 -15.35 15.29
N THR A 137 1.28 -14.97 16.55
CA THR A 137 0.21 -14.72 17.53
C THR A 137 -0.62 -13.46 17.25
N LYS A 138 -0.13 -12.53 16.43
CA LYS A 138 -0.88 -11.32 16.03
C LYS A 138 -1.75 -11.51 14.78
N ALA A 139 -1.60 -12.63 14.10
CA ALA A 139 -2.31 -12.95 12.87
C ALA A 139 -3.43 -13.99 13.07
N SER A 140 -3.77 -14.30 14.33
CA SER A 140 -4.81 -15.25 14.76
C SER A 140 -5.81 -14.54 15.67
#